data_AF-A0A377WPC6-F1
#
_entry.id   AF-A0A377WPC6-F1
#
_cell.length_a   1.000
_cell.length_b   1.000
_cell.length_c   1.000
_cell.angle_alpha   90.00
_cell.angle_beta   90.00
_cell.angle_gamma   90.00
#
_symmetry.space_group_name_H-M   'P 1'
#
loop_
_entity.id
_entity.type
_entity.pdbx_description
1 polymer ?
#
loop_
_entity_poly.entity_id
_entity_poly.type
_entity_poly.pdbx_seq_one_letter_code
_entity_poly.pdbx_strand_id
1 'polypeptide(L)'
;MPFIVLPPLQRLEASDALTLRIRLTRNTLPKDRESVFILSLKTIPGQEKNTDSASLTLAMQNNLKLFYRPEGMPEYDVSEFAREIRFISQSGELKVINPTPYYLTFRSLSVGKYPVEKKRAFKNDTAIWGAEVPIIIRCAGAGDLESY
;
A
#
# COMPACT_ATOMS: atom_id res chain seq x y z
N MET A 1 1.48 -2.55 -19.31
CA MET A 1 1.99 -1.49 -18.41
C MET A 1 1.22 -0.20 -18.70
N PRO A 2 0.30 0.25 -17.83
CA PRO A 2 -0.61 1.36 -18.11
C PRO A 2 -0.03 2.75 -17.86
N PHE A 3 1.09 2.85 -17.13
CA PHE A 3 1.77 4.11 -16.83
C PHE A 3 3.19 4.14 -17.38
N ILE A 4 3.63 5.33 -17.79
CA ILE A 4 5.04 5.65 -18.04
C ILE A 4 5.49 6.74 -17.07
N VAL A 5 6.75 6.67 -16.67
CA VAL A 5 7.40 7.62 -15.76
C VAL A 5 8.54 8.29 -16.51
N LEU A 6 8.58 9.62 -16.47
CA LEU A 6 9.56 10.44 -17.19
C LEU A 6 10.19 11.47 -16.22
N PRO A 7 11.51 11.69 -16.27
CA PRO A 7 12.50 10.87 -16.95
C PRO A 7 12.62 9.48 -16.27
N PRO A 8 12.93 8.40 -17.03
CA PRO A 8 13.07 7.06 -16.45
C PRO A 8 14.36 6.87 -15.66
N LEU A 9 15.40 7.66 -15.95
CA LEU A 9 16.67 7.70 -15.25
C LEU A 9 17.19 9.14 -15.27
N GLN A 10 17.60 9.63 -14.10
CA GLN A 10 18.09 10.99 -13.94
C GLN A 10 19.28 10.96 -12.97
N ARG A 11 20.37 11.63 -13.35
CA ARG A 11 21.46 11.90 -12.41
C ARG A 11 21.03 13.01 -11.47
N LEU A 12 21.32 12.83 -10.18
CA LEU A 12 21.04 13.77 -9.11
C LEU A 12 22.35 14.14 -8.42
N GLU A 13 22.56 15.42 -8.18
CA GLU A 13 23.63 15.94 -7.33
C GLU A 13 23.12 16.16 -5.90
N ALA A 14 24.02 16.53 -4.99
CA ALA A 14 23.64 16.85 -3.62
C ALA A 14 22.61 18.00 -3.60
N SER A 15 21.55 17.82 -2.81
CA SER A 15 20.44 18.77 -2.66
C SER A 15 19.52 18.96 -3.88
N ASP A 16 19.68 18.15 -4.94
CA ASP A 16 18.76 18.19 -6.07
C ASP A 16 17.37 17.63 -5.72
N ALA A 17 16.34 18.24 -6.29
CA ALA A 17 14.97 17.74 -6.24
C ALA A 17 14.60 17.02 -7.55
N LEU A 18 14.15 15.77 -7.45
CA LEU A 18 13.68 15.00 -8.61
C LEU A 18 12.20 15.25 -8.86
N THR A 19 11.86 15.86 -10.00
CA THR A 19 10.47 15.96 -10.47
C THR A 19 10.17 14.84 -11.47
N LEU A 20 9.21 13.99 -11.13
CA LEU A 20 8.76 12.89 -11.98
C LEU A 20 7.42 13.22 -12.64
N ARG A 21 7.30 12.90 -13.92
CA ARG A 21 6.07 13.00 -14.69
C ARG A 21 5.52 11.60 -14.96
N ILE A 22 4.34 11.33 -14.41
CA ILE A 22 3.64 10.05 -14.58
C ILE A 22 2.52 10.26 -15.58
N ARG A 23 2.46 9.46 -16.65
CA ARG A 23 1.43 9.54 -17.68
C ARG A 23 0.75 8.19 -17.87
N LEU A 24 -0.57 8.19 -17.97
CA LEU A 24 -1.36 7.04 -18.40
C LEU A 24 -1.18 6.87 -19.92
N THR A 25 -0.74 5.69 -20.36
CA THR A 25 -0.52 5.39 -21.79
C THR A 25 -1.69 4.70 -22.45
N ARG A 26 -2.52 3.98 -21.67
CA ARG A 26 -3.70 3.26 -22.16
C ARG A 26 -4.84 3.42 -21.18
N ASN A 27 -6.02 3.79 -21.68
CA ASN A 27 -7.23 3.89 -20.88
C ASN A 27 -7.97 2.54 -20.78
N THR A 28 -7.24 1.48 -20.42
CA THR A 28 -7.80 0.12 -20.24
C THR A 28 -8.08 -0.19 -18.77
N LEU A 29 -7.99 0.82 -17.90
CA LEU A 29 -8.23 0.66 -16.47
C LEU A 29 -9.74 0.68 -16.18
N PRO A 30 -10.18 0.00 -15.11
CA PRO A 30 -11.55 0.12 -14.62
C PRO A 30 -11.98 1.57 -14.46
N LYS A 31 -13.22 1.86 -14.84
CA LYS A 31 -13.81 3.21 -14.77
C LYS A 31 -14.74 3.39 -13.57
N ASP A 32 -15.10 2.30 -12.91
CA ASP A 32 -16.03 2.23 -11.79
C ASP A 32 -15.33 2.19 -10.42
N ARG A 33 -14.00 2.11 -10.40
CA ARG A 33 -13.19 1.98 -9.18
C ARG A 33 -11.76 2.45 -9.36
N GLU A 34 -11.10 2.72 -8.24
CA GLU A 34 -9.67 2.99 -8.23
C GLU A 34 -8.84 1.76 -8.67
N SER A 35 -7.62 2.02 -9.14
CA SER A 35 -6.62 0.98 -9.40
C SER A 35 -5.31 1.32 -8.68
N VAL A 36 -4.67 0.34 -8.07
CA VAL A 36 -3.42 0.54 -7.31
C VAL A 36 -2.22 -0.06 -8.03
N PHE A 37 -1.16 0.75 -8.10
CA PHE A 37 0.14 0.36 -8.63
C PHE A 37 1.23 0.70 -7.63
N ILE A 38 2.43 0.15 -7.84
CA ILE A 38 3.62 0.51 -7.06
C ILE A 38 4.59 1.23 -7.98
N LEU A 39 4.99 2.44 -7.58
CA LEU A 39 6.10 3.19 -8.16
C LEU A 39 7.37 2.86 -7.38
N SER A 40 8.31 2.16 -8.01
CA SER A 40 9.61 1.84 -7.43
C SER A 40 10.66 2.85 -7.87
N LEU A 41 11.17 3.64 -6.93
CA LEU A 41 12.28 4.57 -7.12
C LEU A 41 13.56 3.91 -6.60
N LYS A 42 14.53 3.69 -7.48
CA LYS A 42 15.80 3.06 -7.14
C LYS A 42 16.93 4.08 -7.22
N THR A 43 17.73 4.20 -6.17
CA THR A 43 18.94 5.02 -6.18
C THR A 43 20.13 4.15 -6.56
N ILE A 44 20.94 4.66 -7.49
CA ILE A 44 22.19 4.03 -7.90
C ILE A 44 23.31 4.95 -7.43
N PRO A 45 24.04 4.59 -6.37
CA PRO A 45 25.13 5.40 -5.86
C PRO A 45 26.31 5.38 -6.84
N GLY A 46 26.99 6.52 -6.99
CA GLY A 46 28.26 6.60 -7.69
C GLY A 46 29.34 5.78 -6.96
N GLN A 47 30.29 5.24 -7.71
CA GLN A 47 31.46 4.54 -7.16
C GLN A 47 32.69 5.45 -7.26
N GLU A 48 33.44 5.61 -6.17
CA GLU A 48 34.74 6.27 -6.20
C GLU A 48 35.85 5.26 -6.56
N LYS A 49 36.85 5.72 -7.33
CA LYS A 49 37.90 4.86 -7.90
C LYS A 49 39.05 4.51 -6.94
N ASN A 50 39.13 5.13 -5.77
CA ASN A 50 40.19 4.87 -4.78
C ASN A 50 39.70 3.86 -3.74
N THR A 51 39.85 2.57 -4.04
CA THR A 51 39.38 1.44 -3.24
C THR A 51 40.52 0.72 -2.50
N ASP A 52 41.47 1.47 -1.93
CA ASP A 52 42.51 0.89 -1.06
C ASP A 52 42.00 0.58 0.38
N SER A 53 40.70 0.78 0.64
CA SER A 53 40.04 0.48 1.92
C SER A 53 38.67 -0.17 1.72
N ALA A 54 38.20 -0.88 2.75
CA ALA A 54 36.87 -1.49 2.76
C ALA A 54 35.79 -0.40 2.70
N SER A 55 34.97 -0.39 1.64
CA SER A 55 33.90 0.59 1.44
C SER A 55 32.51 -0.04 1.58
N LEU A 56 31.59 0.69 2.22
CA LEU A 56 30.17 0.35 2.31
C LEU A 56 29.38 1.29 1.40
N THR A 57 28.71 0.72 0.40
CA THR A 57 27.84 1.47 -0.52
C THR A 57 26.37 1.21 -0.17
N LEU A 58 25.59 2.28 0.01
CA LEU A 58 24.16 2.20 0.26
C LEU A 58 23.36 2.50 -1.02
N ALA A 59 22.56 1.52 -1.46
CA ALA A 59 21.55 1.70 -2.50
C ALA A 59 20.16 1.60 -1.85
N MET A 60 19.26 2.51 -2.21
CA MET A 60 17.92 2.59 -1.63
C MET A 60 16.87 2.30 -2.71
N GLN A 61 15.82 1.56 -2.32
CA GLN A 61 14.63 1.41 -3.13
C GLN A 61 13.41 1.88 -2.34
N ASN A 62 12.75 2.93 -2.82
CA ASN A 62 11.51 3.43 -2.27
C ASN A 62 10.33 2.96 -3.11
N ASN A 63 9.38 2.25 -2.50
CA ASN A 63 8.18 1.75 -3.14
C ASN A 63 6.97 2.57 -2.69
N LEU A 64 6.43 3.39 -3.60
CA LEU A 64 5.32 4.29 -3.33
C LEU A 64 4.04 3.74 -3.96
N LYS A 65 2.92 3.79 -3.23
CA LYS A 65 1.60 3.43 -3.79
C LYS A 65 1.13 4.53 -4.73
N LEU A 66 0.72 4.14 -5.93
CA LEU A 66 0.12 5.01 -6.95
C LEU A 66 -1.34 4.62 -7.12
N PHE A 67 -2.24 5.51 -6.72
CA PHE A 67 -3.69 5.34 -6.87
C PHE A 67 -4.14 6.03 -8.15
N TYR A 68 -4.68 5.27 -9.10
CA TYR A 68 -5.39 5.81 -10.25
C TYR A 68 -6.87 5.92 -9.93
N ARG A 69 -7.42 7.12 -10.10
CA ARG A 69 -8.83 7.42 -9.86
C ARG A 69 -9.49 7.85 -11.18
N PRO A 70 -10.43 7.05 -11.73
CA PRO A 70 -11.16 7.46 -12.92
C PRO A 70 -12.05 8.69 -12.66
N GLU A 71 -12.34 9.42 -13.72
CA GLU A 71 -13.28 10.55 -13.67
C GLU A 71 -14.71 10.08 -13.43
N GLY A 72 -15.52 10.91 -12.78
CA GLY A 72 -16.94 10.61 -12.50
C GLY A 72 -17.19 9.73 -11.27
N MET A 73 -16.16 9.46 -10.45
CA MET A 73 -16.35 8.83 -9.14
C MET A 73 -16.99 9.80 -8.13
N PRO A 74 -17.68 9.30 -7.08
CA PRO A 74 -18.21 10.12 -5.99
C PRO A 74 -17.13 11.01 -5.37
N GLU A 75 -17.48 12.14 -4.76
CA GLU A 75 -16.48 12.96 -4.08
C GLU A 75 -15.70 12.16 -3.03
N TYR A 76 -14.39 12.38 -2.96
CA TYR A 76 -13.55 11.61 -2.07
C TYR A 76 -13.62 12.13 -0.64
N ASP A 77 -14.45 11.49 0.20
CA ASP A 77 -14.47 11.71 1.65
C ASP A 77 -14.06 10.44 2.40
N VAL A 78 -12.85 10.45 2.95
CA VAL A 78 -12.33 9.36 3.78
C VAL A 78 -13.20 9.10 4.99
N SER A 79 -13.79 10.14 5.58
CA SER A 79 -14.57 10.05 6.81
C SER A 79 -15.88 9.31 6.59
N GLU A 80 -16.49 9.45 5.42
CA GLU A 80 -17.70 8.73 5.05
C GLU A 80 -17.37 7.29 4.67
N PHE A 81 -16.41 7.10 3.76
CA PHE A 81 -16.03 5.77 3.30
C PHE A 81 -15.46 4.87 4.40
N ALA A 82 -14.76 5.44 5.38
CA ALA A 82 -14.27 4.69 6.53
C ALA A 82 -15.42 4.12 7.39
N ARG A 83 -16.58 4.78 7.43
CA ARG A 83 -17.76 4.30 8.17
C ARG A 83 -18.47 3.15 7.47
N GLU A 84 -18.33 3.04 6.16
CA GLU A 84 -18.93 1.97 5.36
C GLU A 84 -18.18 0.64 5.46
N ILE A 85 -16.94 0.66 5.95
CA ILE A 85 -16.14 -0.54 6.15
C ILE A 85 -16.83 -1.47 7.15
N ARG A 86 -16.96 -2.74 6.77
CA ARG A 86 -17.52 -3.78 7.64
C ARG A 86 -16.45 -4.77 8.06
N PHE A 87 -16.58 -5.26 9.28
CA PHE A 87 -15.67 -6.24 9.87
C PHE A 87 -16.47 -7.51 10.20
N ILE A 88 -15.97 -8.67 9.78
CA ILE A 88 -16.56 -9.97 10.08
C ILE A 88 -15.52 -10.83 10.78
N SER A 89 -15.80 -11.26 12.00
CA SER A 89 -14.96 -12.23 12.73
C SER A 89 -15.52 -13.63 12.54
N GLN A 90 -14.76 -14.53 11.92
CA GLN A 90 -15.14 -15.92 11.67
C GLN A 90 -13.93 -16.83 11.82
N SER A 91 -14.08 -17.95 12.54
CA SER A 91 -13.07 -19.01 12.65
C SER A 91 -11.68 -18.55 13.11
N GLY A 92 -11.63 -17.51 13.97
CA GLY A 92 -10.37 -16.92 14.42
C GLY A 92 -9.66 -16.07 13.35
N GLU A 93 -10.41 -15.53 12.39
CA GLU A 93 -9.95 -14.58 11.37
C GLU A 93 -10.86 -13.34 11.36
N LEU A 94 -10.32 -12.17 11.00
CA LEU A 94 -11.08 -10.93 10.89
C LEU A 94 -11.11 -10.48 9.42
N LYS A 95 -12.20 -10.74 8.72
CA LYS A 95 -12.39 -10.24 7.35
C LYS A 95 -12.77 -8.76 7.37
N VAL A 96 -12.13 -7.97 6.50
CA VAL A 96 -12.46 -6.56 6.29
C VAL A 96 -13.08 -6.41 4.91
N ILE A 97 -14.30 -5.87 4.89
CA ILE A 97 -15.09 -5.68 3.68
C ILE A 97 -15.17 -4.18 3.42
N ASN A 98 -14.62 -3.78 2.27
CA ASN A 98 -14.71 -2.42 1.77
C ASN A 98 -15.70 -2.37 0.60
N PRO A 99 -16.93 -1.86 0.79
CA PRO A 99 -17.92 -1.76 -0.28
C PRO A 99 -17.65 -0.57 -1.23
N THR A 100 -16.73 0.33 -0.85
CA THR A 100 -16.48 1.57 -1.58
C THR A 100 -15.59 1.31 -2.81
N PRO A 101 -15.68 2.16 -3.85
CA PRO A 101 -14.82 2.03 -5.03
C PRO A 101 -13.39 2.55 -4.79
N TYR A 102 -13.06 2.90 -3.53
CA TYR A 102 -11.82 3.53 -3.10
C TYR A 102 -10.93 2.56 -2.33
N TYR A 103 -9.61 2.70 -2.45
CA TYR A 103 -8.67 1.98 -1.60
C TYR A 103 -8.44 2.71 -0.28
N LEU A 104 -8.61 1.98 0.83
CA LEU A 104 -8.39 2.49 2.18
C LEU A 104 -7.13 1.86 2.78
N THR A 105 -6.22 2.69 3.27
CA THR A 105 -4.98 2.26 3.93
C THR A 105 -5.12 2.43 5.43
N PHE A 106 -5.10 1.33 6.18
CA PHE A 106 -5.18 1.37 7.63
C PHE A 106 -3.85 1.78 8.25
N ARG A 107 -3.85 2.85 9.04
CA ARG A 107 -2.67 3.23 9.85
C ARG A 107 -2.44 2.26 11.01
N SER A 108 -3.52 1.84 11.66
CA SER A 108 -3.54 0.93 12.80
C SER A 108 -4.88 0.22 12.84
N LEU A 109 -4.89 -1.00 13.37
CA LEU A 109 -6.10 -1.79 13.59
C LEU A 109 -5.96 -2.46 14.95
N SER A 110 -7.04 -2.46 15.74
CA SER A 110 -7.10 -3.12 17.04
C SER A 110 -8.43 -3.84 17.19
N VAL A 111 -8.42 -5.02 17.80
CA VAL A 111 -9.62 -5.76 18.19
C VAL A 111 -9.75 -5.66 19.72
N GLY A 112 -10.69 -4.83 20.18
CA GLY A 112 -10.76 -4.45 21.59
C GLY A 112 -9.47 -3.74 22.03
N LYS A 113 -8.79 -4.31 23.04
CA LYS A 113 -7.52 -3.79 23.57
C LYS A 113 -6.27 -4.33 22.84
N TYR A 114 -6.45 -5.28 21.92
CA TYR A 114 -5.33 -5.97 21.30
C TYR A 114 -5.00 -5.34 19.94
N PRO A 115 -3.81 -4.72 19.79
CA PRO A 115 -3.38 -4.19 18.50
C PRO A 115 -3.07 -5.34 17.54
N VAL A 116 -3.45 -5.15 16.28
CA VAL A 116 -3.21 -6.10 15.21
C VAL A 116 -1.91 -5.73 14.50
N GLU A 117 -0.96 -6.66 14.48
CA GLU A 117 0.32 -6.44 13.80
C GLU A 117 0.17 -6.37 12.27
N LYS A 118 0.69 -5.30 11.66
CA LYS A 118 0.61 -5.05 10.22
C LYS A 118 1.18 -6.20 9.36
N LYS A 119 2.30 -6.79 9.80
CA LYS A 119 2.95 -7.93 9.12
C LYS A 119 2.08 -9.18 9.03
N ARG A 120 1.12 -9.34 9.96
CA ARG A 120 0.16 -10.45 9.99
C ARG A 120 -1.16 -10.10 9.29
N ALA A 121 -1.56 -8.83 9.32
CA ALA A 121 -2.87 -8.38 8.85
C ALA A 121 -2.97 -8.13 7.35
N PHE A 122 -1.88 -7.73 6.67
CA PHE A 122 -2.00 -7.25 5.29
C PHE A 122 -0.96 -7.90 4.38
N LYS A 123 -1.43 -8.76 3.46
CA LYS A 123 -0.55 -9.33 2.43
C LYS A 123 -0.07 -8.27 1.41
N ASN A 124 -0.69 -7.07 1.38
CA ASN A 124 -0.38 -5.94 0.48
C ASN A 124 -0.74 -4.52 1.04
N ASP A 125 -0.87 -4.35 2.37
CA ASP A 125 -1.23 -3.09 3.08
C ASP A 125 -2.45 -2.30 2.55
N THR A 126 -3.28 -2.91 1.71
CA THR A 126 -4.26 -2.20 0.86
C THR A 126 -5.51 -3.07 0.78
N ALA A 127 -6.65 -2.56 1.26
CA ALA A 127 -7.92 -3.29 1.17
C ALA A 127 -8.37 -3.36 -0.30
N ILE A 128 -8.31 -4.54 -0.92
CA ILE A 128 -8.63 -4.79 -2.32
C ILE A 128 -10.15 -4.84 -2.51
N TRP A 129 -10.68 -4.12 -3.50
CA TRP A 129 -12.10 -4.15 -3.89
C TRP A 129 -12.56 -5.58 -4.22
N GLY A 130 -13.77 -5.96 -3.79
CA GLY A 130 -14.48 -7.19 -4.17
C GLY A 130 -13.76 -8.51 -3.87
N ALA A 131 -12.56 -8.44 -3.30
CA ALA A 131 -11.97 -9.53 -2.57
C ALA A 131 -12.52 -9.43 -1.15
N GLU A 132 -13.04 -10.53 -0.63
CA GLU A 132 -12.69 -10.84 0.75
C GLU A 132 -11.18 -10.65 0.83
N VAL A 133 -10.70 -9.59 1.48
CA VAL A 133 -9.33 -9.59 1.92
C VAL A 133 -9.42 -10.36 3.23
N PRO A 134 -9.13 -11.68 3.26
CA PRO A 134 -8.97 -12.37 4.52
C PRO A 134 -7.77 -11.72 5.17
N ILE A 135 -8.04 -10.75 6.03
CA ILE A 135 -7.06 -10.31 7.02
C ILE A 135 -7.09 -11.42 8.06
N ILE A 136 -6.27 -12.45 7.83
CA ILE A 136 -6.14 -13.59 8.73
C ILE A 136 -5.42 -13.09 9.98
N ILE A 137 -6.19 -12.56 10.92
CA ILE A 137 -5.70 -12.27 12.27
C ILE A 137 -5.89 -13.55 13.07
N ARG A 138 -4.86 -14.39 13.14
CA ARG A 138 -4.81 -15.40 14.21
C ARG A 138 -4.72 -14.64 15.54
N CYS A 139 -5.85 -14.52 16.24
CA CYS A 139 -5.88 -14.09 17.62
C CYS A 139 -4.98 -15.04 18.42
N ALA A 140 -3.84 -14.54 18.91
CA ALA A 140 -3.08 -15.25 19.92
C ALA A 140 -3.90 -15.16 21.22
N GLY A 141 -4.63 -16.22 21.54
CA GLY A 141 -5.48 -16.25 22.74
C GLY A 141 -6.84 -16.95 22.59
N ALA A 142 -7.04 -17.79 21.58
CA ALA A 142 -8.13 -18.78 21.62
C ALA A 142 -7.70 -20.00 22.47
N GLY A 143 -7.35 -19.73 23.71
CA GLY A 143 -7.28 -20.70 24.81
C GLY A 143 -8.01 -20.02 25.97
N ASP A 144 -9.05 -20.68 26.46
CA ASP A 144 -9.82 -20.32 27.67
C ASP A 144 -10.88 -19.22 27.50
N LEU A 145 -11.92 -19.52 26.72
CA LEU A 145 -13.27 -19.01 26.97
C LEU A 145 -14.28 -20.17 26.90
N GLU A 146 -14.03 -21.20 27.71
CA GLU A 146 -15.04 -22.15 28.19
C GLU A 146 -14.99 -22.10 29.73
N SER A 147 -15.71 -21.15 30.32
CA SER A 147 -16.25 -21.13 31.69
C SER A 147 -16.48 -19.68 32.13
N TYR A 148 -17.72 -19.23 32.03
CA TYR A 148 -18.55 -18.60 33.08
C TYR A 148 -19.82 -18.02 32.46
#